data_AF-N6UMR2-F1
#
_entry.id   AF-N6UMR2-F1
#
_cell.length_a   1.000
_cell.length_b   1.000
_cell.length_c   1.000
_cell.angle_alpha   90.00
_cell.angle_beta   90.00
_cell.angle_gamma   90.00
#
_symmetry.space_group_name_H-M   'P 1'
#
loop_
_entity.id
_entity.type
_entity.pdbx_description
1 polymer ?
#
loop_
_entity_poly.entity_id
_entity_poly.type
_entity_poly.pdbx_seq_one_letter_code
_entity_poly.pdbx_strand_id
1 'polypeptide(L)'
;MIINQTSNEFCEEFPHNFIPTPGYWIECSRQKITTDTIWDESESDHDNEIQEGNEDTPDGTDQENGHDLRRRDRSEDGGSFPLEIALPGSLPGCNDLYEDDEDDDNSLPRKKTTIEEQWEKNQGFELTSVEQETYEKYFYGTEHWNYFTSDEDLGPIILSIKQETLNNRDQFRILVRAISYTVHGLIPASCVFADRYNREEVVRSLGNEVNICPALTLGQLPDTPEELLKLDQVFIKSELKVGVIYVKEGQYSEEEILDNNDNSMLFEEFLQVLGEKVRLRGFDRYKGLYSIYTNWRNIEIMFHVSTLLPYESHDPQKLQRKRHIGNDIVCVVFLEADNTSFSPACIKSHFLHTFILVRTSPRIKRKPTRYEVSVVTRDEVGAYKPYLWEQSLFDKGPMFREWLLTKIVNGERASYSAPKFARMQERTRSQMLEDIVANLQNHAETGQIPKPYRR
;
A
#
# COMPACT_ATOMS: atom_id res chain seq x y z
N MET A 1 9.04 -8.29 -6.48
CA MET A 1 9.14 -9.72 -6.89
C MET A 1 8.85 -10.58 -5.68
N ILE A 2 7.99 -11.56 -5.87
CA ILE A 2 7.41 -12.44 -4.86
C ILE A 2 8.47 -13.43 -4.37
N ILE A 3 8.59 -13.62 -3.05
CA ILE A 3 9.19 -14.84 -2.49
C ILE A 3 8.10 -15.62 -1.79
N ASN A 4 7.63 -16.63 -2.51
CA ASN A 4 6.84 -17.72 -1.98
C ASN A 4 7.85 -18.83 -1.66
N GLN A 5 8.48 -18.81 -0.48
CA GLN A 5 9.37 -19.91 -0.07
C GLN A 5 9.36 -20.16 1.43
N THR A 6 8.82 -21.32 1.76
CA THR A 6 9.16 -22.12 2.93
C THR A 6 10.66 -22.45 2.91
N SER A 7 11.50 -21.56 3.46
CA SER A 7 12.88 -21.88 3.86
C SER A 7 13.48 -20.81 4.79
N ASN A 8 13.38 -21.07 6.10
CA ASN A 8 14.44 -20.98 7.12
C ASN A 8 15.46 -19.82 7.18
N GLU A 9 15.20 -18.62 6.65
CA GLU A 9 15.94 -17.42 7.07
C GLU A 9 14.94 -16.32 7.41
N PHE A 10 14.42 -16.35 8.64
CA PHE A 10 13.75 -15.18 9.19
C PHE A 10 14.78 -14.05 9.27
N CYS A 11 14.33 -12.85 8.98
CA CYS A 11 15.10 -11.64 9.18
C CYS A 11 15.61 -11.60 10.63
N GLU A 12 16.91 -11.83 10.83
CA GLU A 12 17.51 -11.90 12.18
C GLU A 12 17.54 -10.53 12.86
N GLU A 13 17.47 -9.45 12.08
CA GLU A 13 17.61 -8.07 12.56
C GLU A 13 16.29 -7.41 12.96
N PHE A 14 15.12 -8.03 12.71
CA PHE A 14 13.83 -7.38 12.97
C PHE A 14 12.84 -8.30 13.68
N PRO A 15 12.24 -7.84 14.81
CA PRO A 15 11.30 -8.63 15.55
C PRO A 15 10.01 -8.81 14.75
N HIS A 16 9.77 -10.05 14.35
CA HIS A 16 8.53 -10.49 13.78
C HIS A 16 7.72 -11.13 14.88
N ASN A 17 6.87 -10.35 15.55
CA ASN A 17 5.93 -10.85 16.56
C ASN A 17 4.81 -11.73 15.95
N PHE A 18 5.10 -12.37 14.82
CA PHE A 18 4.18 -13.15 14.01
C PHE A 18 4.59 -14.60 13.94
N ILE A 19 3.58 -15.47 13.84
CA ILE A 19 3.77 -16.82 13.34
C ILE A 19 3.75 -16.75 11.80
N PRO A 20 4.82 -17.17 11.12
CA PRO A 20 4.88 -17.25 9.66
C PRO A 20 3.69 -18.03 9.12
N THR A 21 2.93 -17.40 8.21
CA THR A 21 1.63 -17.92 7.78
C THR A 21 1.57 -17.90 6.26
N PRO A 22 1.29 -19.04 5.58
CA PRO A 22 1.17 -19.08 4.12
C PRO A 22 0.14 -18.10 3.58
N GLY A 23 0.44 -17.46 2.45
CA GLY A 23 -0.41 -16.44 1.83
C GLY A 23 -0.25 -15.05 2.42
N TYR A 24 0.75 -14.84 3.28
CA TYR A 24 1.10 -13.56 3.88
C TYR A 24 2.61 -13.32 3.82
N TRP A 25 2.99 -12.08 3.58
CA TRP A 25 4.35 -11.58 3.73
C TRP A 25 4.45 -10.58 4.88
N ILE A 26 5.59 -10.59 5.55
CA ILE A 26 5.90 -9.72 6.67
C ILE A 26 6.82 -8.62 6.17
N GLU A 27 6.54 -7.38 6.56
CA GLU A 27 7.43 -6.27 6.29
C GLU A 27 8.69 -6.39 7.17
N CYS A 28 9.80 -6.85 6.58
CA CYS A 28 11.12 -6.80 7.21
C CYS A 28 12.11 -5.88 6.50
N SER A 29 13.13 -5.45 7.24
CA SER A 29 14.39 -4.97 6.68
C SER A 29 15.05 -6.05 5.79
N ARG A 30 15.40 -5.64 4.57
CA ARG A 30 16.41 -6.25 3.69
C ARG A 30 16.35 -7.77 3.45
N GLN A 31 15.66 -8.15 2.38
CA GLN A 31 16.41 -8.72 1.26
C GLN A 31 16.50 -7.63 0.18
N LYS A 32 17.66 -7.52 -0.48
CA LYS A 32 17.95 -6.54 -1.53
C LYS A 32 16.71 -6.33 -2.40
N ILE A 33 16.08 -5.17 -2.26
CA ILE A 33 15.18 -4.68 -3.29
C ILE A 33 16.09 -4.51 -4.50
N THR A 34 16.04 -5.48 -5.41
CA THR A 34 16.56 -5.24 -6.75
C THR A 34 15.75 -4.06 -7.26
N THR A 35 16.45 -3.01 -7.67
CA THR A 35 15.93 -1.73 -8.16
C THR A 35 14.80 -1.91 -9.18
N ASP A 36 14.70 -3.07 -9.82
CA ASP A 36 13.63 -3.48 -10.74
C ASP A 36 12.21 -3.65 -10.12
N THR A 37 12.00 -3.34 -8.84
CA THR A 37 10.67 -3.47 -8.19
C THR A 37 10.18 -2.22 -7.47
N ILE A 38 10.94 -1.13 -7.52
CA ILE A 38 10.43 0.20 -7.18
C ILE A 38 9.91 0.80 -8.49
N TRP A 39 8.59 0.80 -8.67
CA TRP A 39 7.98 1.64 -9.71
C TRP A 39 7.96 3.08 -9.18
N ASP A 40 9.04 3.80 -9.41
CA ASP A 40 9.13 5.25 -9.21
C ASP A 40 9.26 5.90 -10.59
N GLU A 41 8.19 6.53 -11.09
CA GLU A 41 8.20 7.26 -12.36
C GLU A 41 8.83 8.67 -12.22
N SER A 42 9.78 8.86 -11.30
CA SER A 42 10.36 10.18 -11.03
C SER A 42 11.85 10.34 -11.37
N GLU A 43 12.42 9.52 -12.26
CA GLU A 43 13.76 9.77 -12.81
C GLU A 43 13.79 9.69 -14.34
N SER A 44 13.39 10.79 -14.99
CA SER A 44 13.77 11.10 -16.37
C SER A 44 14.35 12.52 -16.45
N ASP A 45 15.39 12.78 -15.67
CA ASP A 45 16.22 13.97 -15.83
C ASP A 45 17.63 13.69 -15.31
N HIS A 46 18.52 13.20 -16.18
CA HIS A 46 19.91 13.64 -16.17
C HIS A 46 20.58 13.46 -17.54
N ASP A 47 21.01 14.60 -18.06
CA ASP A 47 21.68 14.83 -19.33
C ASP A 47 23.06 14.18 -19.46
N ASN A 48 23.43 14.01 -20.73
CA ASN A 48 24.70 13.57 -21.28
C ASN A 48 25.91 14.39 -20.82
N GLU A 49 27.06 13.73 -20.69
CA GLU A 49 28.35 14.30 -21.11
C GLU A 49 29.08 13.33 -22.04
N ILE A 50 29.43 13.87 -23.22
CA ILE A 50 30.15 13.25 -24.32
C ILE A 50 31.66 13.34 -24.05
N GLN A 51 32.41 12.29 -24.36
CA GLN A 51 33.77 12.48 -24.88
C GLN A 51 34.17 11.40 -25.91
N GLU A 52 34.45 11.92 -27.11
CA GLU A 52 35.27 11.46 -28.24
C GLU A 52 36.34 10.40 -27.88
N GLY A 53 36.77 9.43 -28.69
CA GLY A 53 36.67 9.14 -30.12
C GLY A 53 37.79 8.14 -30.48
N ASN A 54 37.71 7.58 -31.70
CA ASN A 54 38.72 6.82 -32.47
C ASN A 54 38.83 5.29 -32.34
N GLU A 55 38.31 4.64 -33.39
CA GLU A 55 39.01 3.75 -34.35
C GLU A 55 39.94 2.65 -33.82
N ASP A 56 39.52 1.38 -33.98
CA ASP A 56 40.09 0.40 -34.94
C ASP A 56 39.91 -1.05 -34.47
N THR A 57 39.45 -1.89 -35.41
CA THR A 57 39.61 -3.35 -35.45
C THR A 57 40.23 -3.66 -36.83
N PRO A 58 40.78 -4.87 -37.15
CA PRO A 58 40.77 -6.13 -36.41
C PRO A 58 42.08 -6.98 -36.49
N ASP A 59 42.02 -8.16 -35.86
CA ASP A 59 42.61 -9.45 -36.27
C ASP A 59 44.13 -9.70 -36.12
N GLY A 60 44.48 -10.90 -35.64
CA GLY A 60 45.88 -11.33 -35.50
C GLY A 60 46.11 -12.53 -34.57
N THR A 61 46.08 -13.72 -35.16
CA THR A 61 46.29 -15.06 -34.64
C THR A 61 47.67 -15.38 -34.02
N ASP A 62 47.66 -16.37 -33.12
CA ASP A 62 48.67 -17.41 -32.81
C ASP A 62 50.07 -17.02 -32.29
N GLN A 63 50.39 -17.47 -31.06
CA GLN A 63 51.35 -18.58 -30.82
C GLN A 63 51.55 -18.92 -29.33
N GLU A 64 51.20 -20.18 -29.01
CA GLU A 64 52.03 -21.22 -28.38
C GLU A 64 52.77 -21.05 -27.02
N ASN A 65 52.47 -22.04 -26.17
CA ASN A 65 53.37 -22.92 -25.40
C ASN A 65 53.91 -22.49 -24.01
N GLY A 66 53.43 -23.21 -22.98
CA GLY A 66 54.29 -24.24 -22.37
C GLY A 66 54.31 -24.35 -20.83
N HIS A 67 54.09 -25.60 -20.38
CA HIS A 67 54.44 -26.28 -19.12
C HIS A 67 53.42 -26.33 -17.96
N ASP A 68 52.71 -27.46 -17.76
CA ASP A 68 53.07 -28.74 -17.06
C ASP A 68 52.88 -28.66 -15.52
N LEU A 69 51.72 -29.05 -14.97
CA LEU A 69 51.34 -30.39 -14.46
C LEU A 69 52.34 -31.06 -13.49
N ARG A 70 51.87 -31.41 -12.28
CA ARG A 70 51.62 -32.82 -11.90
C ARG A 70 50.92 -33.01 -10.55
N ARG A 71 49.95 -33.92 -10.62
CA ARG A 71 49.18 -34.60 -9.56
C ARG A 71 50.05 -35.41 -8.58
N ARG A 72 49.50 -35.72 -7.41
CA ARG A 72 49.46 -37.10 -6.88
C ARG A 72 48.31 -37.33 -5.91
N ASP A 73 47.75 -38.52 -6.05
CA ASP A 73 46.56 -39.10 -5.41
C ASP A 73 46.93 -39.95 -4.17
N ARG A 74 45.89 -40.18 -3.36
CA ARG A 74 45.58 -41.31 -2.44
C ARG A 74 46.30 -41.44 -1.09
N SER A 75 45.48 -41.49 -0.03
CA SER A 75 45.22 -42.74 0.73
C SER A 75 44.09 -42.58 1.75
N GLU A 76 43.28 -43.64 1.88
CA GLU A 76 42.18 -43.87 2.84
C GLU A 76 42.70 -44.03 4.28
N ASP A 77 41.90 -43.62 5.29
CA ASP A 77 41.66 -44.47 6.47
C ASP A 77 40.42 -44.00 7.26
N GLY A 78 39.70 -44.96 7.84
CA GLY A 78 38.41 -44.79 8.51
C GLY A 78 38.49 -44.46 10.00
N GLY A 79 37.37 -43.96 10.55
CA GLY A 79 37.16 -43.77 11.98
C GLY A 79 35.70 -43.49 12.30
N SER A 80 35.11 -44.35 13.12
CA SER A 80 33.69 -44.46 13.48
C SER A 80 33.26 -43.63 14.70
N PHE A 81 31.94 -43.60 14.93
CA PHE A 81 31.14 -43.24 16.14
C PHE A 81 30.54 -41.82 16.22
N PRO A 82 29.39 -41.62 16.90
CA PRO A 82 28.10 -42.30 16.73
C PRO A 82 26.92 -41.32 16.57
N LEU A 83 25.78 -41.85 16.12
CA LEU A 83 24.45 -41.21 16.10
C LEU A 83 23.94 -41.04 17.55
N GLU A 84 23.64 -39.82 17.98
CA GLU A 84 22.84 -39.57 19.18
C GLU A 84 21.60 -38.74 18.81
N ILE A 85 20.45 -39.29 19.16
CA ILE A 85 19.11 -38.76 18.93
C ILE A 85 18.83 -37.74 20.02
N ALA A 86 18.62 -36.47 19.66
CA ALA A 86 18.14 -35.42 20.57
C ALA A 86 16.78 -34.87 20.09
N LEU A 87 15.80 -34.90 20.99
CA LEU A 87 14.43 -34.39 20.85
C LEU A 87 14.40 -32.86 20.63
N PRO A 88 13.41 -32.29 19.93
CA PRO A 88 13.34 -30.86 19.71
C PRO A 88 12.72 -30.16 20.94
N GLY A 89 13.54 -29.40 21.65
CA GLY A 89 13.09 -28.55 22.75
C GLY A 89 14.11 -27.48 23.03
N SER A 90 13.78 -26.24 22.61
CA SER A 90 14.35 -24.93 22.96
C SER A 90 14.76 -24.14 21.71
N LEU A 91 13.88 -23.22 21.29
CA LEU A 91 14.21 -22.14 20.37
C LEU A 91 15.21 -21.17 21.06
N PRO A 92 16.12 -20.52 20.32
CA PRO A 92 17.04 -19.53 20.88
C PRO A 92 16.27 -18.33 21.43
N GLY A 93 16.64 -17.89 22.63
CA GLY A 93 15.89 -16.95 23.45
C GLY A 93 15.84 -15.50 22.94
N CYS A 94 14.69 -14.89 23.15
CA CYS A 94 14.45 -13.45 23.14
C CYS A 94 15.30 -12.78 24.24
N ASN A 95 16.42 -12.15 23.88
CA ASN A 95 17.24 -11.38 24.82
C ASN A 95 17.22 -9.86 24.61
N ASP A 96 16.58 -9.34 23.56
CA ASP A 96 16.65 -7.90 23.25
C ASP A 96 15.55 -7.04 23.91
N LEU A 97 14.82 -7.58 24.90
CA LEU A 97 13.86 -6.81 25.70
C LEU A 97 14.41 -6.34 27.04
N TYR A 98 15.71 -6.54 27.31
CA TYR A 98 16.32 -6.35 28.62
C TYR A 98 17.48 -5.35 28.63
N GLU A 99 17.38 -4.25 27.90
CA GLU A 99 18.18 -3.07 28.22
C GLU A 99 17.26 -2.04 28.90
N ASP A 100 17.24 -2.14 30.23
CA ASP A 100 16.95 -0.98 31.08
C ASP A 100 17.99 0.07 30.70
N ASP A 101 17.58 1.10 29.96
CA ASP A 101 18.35 2.33 29.77
C ASP A 101 18.48 3.04 31.14
N GLU A 102 19.33 2.51 32.04
CA GLU A 102 19.88 3.32 33.12
C GLU A 102 20.88 4.29 32.48
N ASP A 103 20.51 5.56 32.45
CA ASP A 103 21.28 6.76 32.12
C ASP A 103 22.82 6.55 31.97
N ASP A 104 23.28 6.08 30.81
CA ASP A 104 24.70 6.12 30.43
C ASP A 104 24.94 7.38 29.58
N ASP A 105 25.36 8.45 30.25
CA ASP A 105 25.66 9.80 29.72
C ASP A 105 26.92 9.83 28.83
N ASN A 106 27.14 8.80 28.01
CA ASN A 106 28.29 8.68 27.12
C ASN A 106 28.05 7.87 25.83
N SER A 107 26.83 7.89 25.28
CA SER A 107 26.57 7.30 23.97
C SER A 107 26.80 8.30 22.81
N LEU A 108 27.59 7.88 21.83
CA LEU A 108 27.66 8.53 20.51
C LEU A 108 26.24 8.75 19.97
N PRO A 109 25.93 9.88 19.31
CA PRO A 109 24.58 10.15 18.86
C PRO A 109 24.10 9.03 17.92
N ARG A 110 23.06 8.31 18.32
CA ARG A 110 22.42 7.27 17.50
C ARG A 110 22.08 7.87 16.14
N LYS A 111 22.47 7.18 15.07
CA LYS A 111 22.06 7.58 13.71
C LYS A 111 20.53 7.59 13.66
N LYS A 112 19.96 8.72 13.24
CA LYS A 112 18.50 8.86 13.07
C LYS A 112 18.02 7.87 12.02
N THR A 113 16.82 7.36 12.22
CA THR A 113 16.16 6.50 11.23
C THR A 113 15.58 7.35 10.10
N THR A 114 15.31 6.77 8.94
CA THR A 114 14.60 7.46 7.84
C THR A 114 13.24 8.01 8.30
N ILE A 115 12.56 7.30 9.21
CA ILE A 115 11.26 7.73 9.77
C ILE A 115 11.43 9.01 10.61
N GLU A 116 12.46 9.07 11.45
CA GLU A 116 12.76 10.25 12.28
C GLU A 116 13.16 11.45 11.43
N GLU A 117 14.01 11.25 10.42
CA GLU A 117 14.42 12.30 9.49
C GLU A 117 13.23 12.87 8.70
N GLN A 118 12.33 12.00 8.22
CA GLN A 118 11.09 12.43 7.55
C GLN A 118 10.18 13.22 8.49
N TRP A 119 10.00 12.75 9.73
CA TRP A 119 9.19 13.43 10.73
C TRP A 119 9.75 14.81 11.07
N GLU A 120 11.06 14.93 11.32
CA GLU A 120 11.70 16.20 11.63
C GLU A 120 11.55 17.22 10.49
N LYS A 121 11.68 16.77 9.24
CA LYS A 121 11.58 17.63 8.06
C LYS A 121 10.14 18.05 7.74
N ASN A 122 9.20 17.11 7.77
CA ASN A 122 7.87 17.29 7.19
C ASN A 122 6.75 17.36 8.23
N GLN A 123 7.02 16.96 9.49
CA GLN A 123 6.01 16.75 10.54
C GLN A 123 4.84 15.86 10.07
N GLY A 124 5.13 14.92 9.17
CA GLY A 124 4.14 14.12 8.47
C GLY A 124 4.76 13.07 7.58
N PHE A 125 4.03 11.97 7.37
CA PHE A 125 4.41 10.92 6.40
C PHE A 125 3.57 11.04 5.12
N GLU A 126 4.11 10.54 4.02
CA GLU A 126 3.47 10.59 2.72
C GLU A 126 2.30 9.59 2.64
N LEU A 127 1.13 10.08 2.23
CA LEU A 127 0.05 9.20 1.79
C LEU A 127 0.34 8.77 0.35
N THR A 128 0.22 7.48 0.06
CA THR A 128 0.35 6.98 -1.31
C THR A 128 -0.68 7.71 -2.18
N SER A 129 -0.21 8.46 -3.18
CA SER A 129 -1.06 9.18 -4.11
C SER A 129 -1.94 8.18 -4.84
N VAL A 130 -3.23 8.50 -4.94
CA VAL A 130 -4.19 7.68 -5.67
C VAL A 130 -4.18 8.25 -7.09
N GLU A 131 -3.83 7.46 -8.11
CA GLU A 131 -3.79 7.90 -9.53
C GLU A 131 -5.08 8.64 -9.93
N GLN A 132 -6.17 8.27 -9.29
CA GLN A 132 -7.51 8.81 -9.42
C GLN A 132 -7.68 10.28 -8.95
N GLU A 133 -6.69 10.89 -8.29
CA GLU A 133 -6.70 12.34 -7.97
C GLU A 133 -6.21 13.21 -9.14
N THR A 134 -5.67 12.60 -10.21
CA THR A 134 -5.05 13.30 -11.34
C THR A 134 -6.01 14.26 -12.05
N TYR A 135 -7.25 13.82 -12.31
CA TYR A 135 -8.21 14.64 -13.03
C TYR A 135 -8.63 15.88 -12.24
N GLU A 136 -8.89 15.71 -10.94
CA GLU A 136 -9.18 16.81 -10.03
C GLU A 136 -8.04 17.83 -9.99
N LYS A 137 -6.81 17.34 -9.86
CA LYS A 137 -5.63 18.19 -9.70
C LYS A 137 -5.29 19.02 -10.94
N TYR A 138 -5.41 18.45 -12.13
CA TYR A 138 -4.87 19.08 -13.34
C TYR A 138 -5.91 19.52 -14.36
N PHE A 139 -7.11 18.93 -14.38
CA PHE A 139 -8.10 19.17 -15.44
C PHE A 139 -9.36 19.86 -14.89
N TYR A 140 -9.94 19.30 -13.84
CA TYR A 140 -11.21 19.78 -13.27
C TYR A 140 -11.12 21.26 -12.86
N GLY A 141 -12.15 22.04 -13.16
CA GLY A 141 -12.18 23.49 -12.92
C GLY A 141 -11.28 24.34 -13.83
N THR A 142 -10.52 23.72 -14.75
CA THR A 142 -9.68 24.43 -15.74
C THR A 142 -10.12 24.11 -17.17
N GLU A 143 -9.73 24.96 -18.14
CA GLU A 143 -10.03 24.71 -19.55
C GLU A 143 -9.29 23.46 -20.05
N HIS A 144 -10.05 22.50 -20.58
CA HIS A 144 -9.56 21.25 -21.16
C HIS A 144 -10.62 20.67 -22.10
N TRP A 145 -10.24 19.65 -22.88
CA TRP A 145 -11.13 18.96 -23.82
C TRP A 145 -11.23 17.48 -23.49
N ASN A 146 -12.42 16.92 -23.67
CA ASN A 146 -12.67 15.50 -23.47
C ASN A 146 -13.09 14.90 -24.80
N TYR A 147 -12.38 13.88 -25.25
CA TYR A 147 -12.68 13.10 -26.44
C TYR A 147 -13.10 11.70 -26.02
N PHE A 148 -13.98 11.07 -26.79
CA PHE A 148 -14.48 9.74 -26.50
C PHE A 148 -14.58 8.88 -27.76
N THR A 149 -14.58 7.57 -27.56
CA THR A 149 -14.95 6.59 -28.59
C THR A 149 -15.34 5.28 -27.90
N SER A 150 -15.88 4.34 -28.67
CA SER A 150 -16.07 2.96 -28.25
C SER A 150 -15.40 2.07 -29.27
N ASP A 151 -14.23 1.58 -28.91
CA ASP A 151 -13.40 0.70 -29.72
C ASP A 151 -13.86 -0.75 -29.58
N GLU A 152 -13.72 -1.56 -30.64
CA GLU A 152 -14.16 -2.96 -30.62
C GLU A 152 -13.33 -3.84 -29.69
N ASP A 153 -12.03 -3.58 -29.55
CA ASP A 153 -11.10 -4.37 -28.75
C ASP A 153 -10.92 -3.79 -27.33
N LEU A 154 -10.86 -2.46 -27.23
CA LEU A 154 -10.55 -1.75 -25.99
C LEU A 154 -11.81 -1.29 -25.23
N GLY A 155 -12.97 -1.31 -25.88
CA GLY A 155 -14.24 -0.85 -25.31
C GLY A 155 -14.33 0.69 -25.24
N PRO A 156 -15.07 1.25 -24.27
CA PRO A 156 -15.22 2.70 -24.12
C PRO A 156 -13.89 3.34 -23.71
N ILE A 157 -13.52 4.40 -24.42
CA ILE A 157 -12.31 5.19 -24.18
C ILE A 157 -12.69 6.65 -24.00
N ILE A 158 -12.11 7.31 -22.99
CA ILE A 158 -12.19 8.75 -22.81
C ILE A 158 -10.78 9.33 -22.66
N LEU A 159 -10.43 10.29 -23.52
CA LEU A 159 -9.20 11.07 -23.46
C LEU A 159 -9.53 12.49 -22.97
N SER A 160 -9.01 12.86 -21.81
CA SER A 160 -8.93 14.27 -21.38
C SER A 160 -7.59 14.85 -21.82
N ILE A 161 -7.60 16.00 -22.48
CA ILE A 161 -6.41 16.70 -22.96
C ILE A 161 -6.43 18.17 -22.58
N LYS A 162 -5.30 18.68 -22.10
CA LYS A 162 -5.11 20.08 -21.70
C LYS A 162 -3.77 20.59 -22.21
N GLN A 163 -3.74 21.80 -22.74
CA GLN A 163 -2.49 22.47 -23.11
C GLN A 163 -1.95 23.25 -21.90
N GLU A 164 -0.67 23.07 -21.60
CA GLU A 164 0.01 23.74 -20.50
C GLU A 164 1.40 24.20 -20.96
N THR A 165 1.89 25.33 -20.43
CA THR A 165 3.27 25.78 -20.62
C THR A 165 4.03 25.49 -19.33
N LEU A 166 4.97 24.53 -19.38
CA LEU A 166 5.80 24.13 -18.24
C LEU A 166 7.27 24.40 -18.57
N ASN A 167 7.99 25.09 -17.69
CA ASN A 167 9.41 25.45 -17.90
C ASN A 167 9.67 26.14 -19.26
N ASN A 168 8.77 27.06 -19.67
CA ASN A 168 8.78 27.74 -20.98
C ASN A 168 8.70 26.80 -22.20
N ARG A 169 8.22 25.57 -22.02
CA ARG A 169 7.93 24.62 -23.09
C ARG A 169 6.44 24.31 -23.11
N ASP A 170 5.85 24.35 -24.29
CA ASP A 170 4.45 23.97 -24.47
C ASP A 170 4.32 22.45 -24.48
N GLN A 171 3.35 21.96 -23.71
CA GLN A 171 3.08 20.55 -23.53
C GLN A 171 1.58 20.30 -23.52
N PHE A 172 1.20 19.07 -23.86
CA PHE A 172 -0.14 18.56 -23.69
C PHE A 172 -0.16 17.56 -22.55
N ARG A 173 -0.92 17.87 -21.50
CA ARG A 173 -1.25 16.88 -20.48
C ARG A 173 -2.41 16.04 -20.97
N ILE A 174 -2.23 14.73 -20.93
CA ILE A 174 -3.23 13.75 -21.33
C ILE A 174 -3.62 12.85 -20.16
N LEU A 175 -4.88 12.44 -20.14
CA LEU A 175 -5.41 11.41 -19.26
C LEU A 175 -6.36 10.52 -20.06
N VAL A 176 -5.91 9.31 -20.38
CA VAL A 176 -6.67 8.29 -21.12
C VAL A 176 -7.29 7.33 -20.12
N ARG A 177 -8.59 7.08 -20.27
CA ARG A 177 -9.36 6.13 -19.47
C ARG A 177 -9.91 5.06 -20.41
N ALA A 178 -9.52 3.82 -20.16
CA ALA A 178 -10.11 2.63 -20.76
C ALA A 178 -10.60 1.70 -19.63
N ILE A 179 -11.24 0.59 -20.00
CA ILE A 179 -11.69 -0.42 -19.03
C ILE A 179 -10.50 -0.97 -18.21
N SER A 180 -9.43 -1.37 -18.89
CA SER A 180 -8.33 -2.12 -18.26
C SER A 180 -7.15 -1.25 -17.83
N TYR A 181 -7.09 0.01 -18.24
CA TYR A 181 -5.96 0.89 -17.94
C TYR A 181 -6.38 2.36 -17.88
N THR A 182 -5.63 3.10 -17.08
CA THR A 182 -5.67 4.56 -17.03
C THR A 182 -4.26 5.05 -17.25
N VAL A 183 -4.05 5.98 -18.19
CA VAL A 183 -2.72 6.50 -18.53
C VAL A 183 -2.75 8.00 -18.39
N HIS A 184 -1.83 8.55 -17.59
CA HIS A 184 -1.62 9.98 -17.44
C HIS A 184 -0.20 10.32 -17.91
N GLY A 185 -0.04 11.42 -18.66
CA GLY A 185 1.27 11.79 -19.16
C GLY A 185 1.34 13.20 -19.72
N LEU A 186 2.57 13.60 -20.07
CA LEU A 186 2.89 14.87 -20.72
C LEU A 186 3.49 14.60 -22.09
N ILE A 187 2.94 15.25 -23.12
CA ILE A 187 3.42 15.17 -24.50
C ILE A 187 3.98 16.54 -24.88
N PRO A 188 5.29 16.68 -25.12
CA PRO A 188 5.86 17.92 -25.64
C PRO A 188 5.20 18.32 -26.96
N ALA A 189 4.84 19.59 -27.12
CA ALA A 189 4.24 20.07 -28.37
C ALA A 189 5.15 19.82 -29.58
N SER A 190 6.48 19.85 -29.37
CA SER A 190 7.51 19.52 -30.36
C SER A 190 7.43 18.09 -30.91
N CYS A 191 6.86 17.14 -30.17
CA CYS A 191 6.67 15.77 -30.64
C CYS A 191 5.56 15.67 -31.69
N VAL A 192 4.70 16.68 -31.79
CA VAL A 192 3.56 16.69 -32.72
C VAL A 192 3.72 17.78 -33.81
N PHE A 193 4.28 18.96 -33.48
CA PHE A 193 4.58 20.03 -34.45
C PHE A 193 5.77 20.92 -34.07
N ALA A 194 6.44 21.48 -35.10
CA ALA A 194 7.44 22.54 -34.95
C ALA A 194 6.88 23.98 -35.00
N ASP A 195 5.73 24.21 -35.67
CA ASP A 195 5.32 25.59 -36.04
C ASP A 195 3.84 25.99 -35.80
N ARG A 196 2.88 25.07 -35.53
CA ARG A 196 1.48 25.44 -35.18
C ARG A 196 0.78 24.42 -34.29
N TYR A 197 0.09 24.92 -33.26
CA TYR A 197 -0.69 24.16 -32.29
C TYR A 197 -2.00 23.62 -32.91
N ASN A 198 -2.15 22.29 -33.05
CA ASN A 198 -3.41 21.67 -33.47
C ASN A 198 -3.77 20.48 -32.57
N ARG A 199 -4.67 20.71 -31.59
CA ARG A 199 -5.17 19.69 -30.67
C ARG A 199 -5.77 18.46 -31.38
N GLU A 200 -6.43 18.67 -32.52
CA GLU A 200 -7.10 17.58 -33.26
C GLU A 200 -6.09 16.64 -33.89
N GLU A 201 -4.91 17.15 -34.27
CA GLU A 201 -3.83 16.28 -34.72
C GLU A 201 -3.26 15.47 -33.58
N VAL A 202 -3.03 16.05 -32.41
CA VAL A 202 -2.52 15.32 -31.22
C VAL A 202 -3.43 14.14 -30.92
N VAL A 203 -4.75 14.39 -30.88
CA VAL A 203 -5.76 13.35 -30.65
C VAL A 203 -5.74 12.30 -31.77
N ARG A 204 -5.59 12.70 -33.03
CA ARG A 204 -5.51 11.79 -34.17
C ARG A 204 -4.24 10.94 -34.14
N SER A 205 -3.09 11.52 -33.84
CA SER A 205 -1.81 10.84 -33.71
C SER A 205 -1.87 9.79 -32.60
N LEU A 206 -2.40 10.16 -31.42
CA LEU A 206 -2.61 9.22 -30.31
C LEU A 206 -3.56 8.08 -30.70
N GLY A 207 -4.66 8.40 -31.38
CA GLY A 207 -5.59 7.39 -31.90
C GLY A 207 -4.92 6.43 -32.89
N ASN A 208 -4.13 6.95 -33.82
CA ASN A 208 -3.43 6.16 -34.83
C ASN A 208 -2.33 5.28 -34.25
N GLU A 209 -1.57 5.77 -33.26
CA GLU A 209 -0.49 5.02 -32.62
C GLU A 209 -1.01 3.75 -31.92
N VAL A 210 -2.22 3.82 -31.37
CA VAL A 210 -2.89 2.70 -30.68
C VAL A 210 -3.89 1.97 -31.60
N ASN A 211 -4.02 2.39 -32.87
CA ASN A 211 -5.00 1.88 -33.86
C ASN A 211 -6.47 1.93 -33.38
N ILE A 212 -6.84 2.98 -32.64
CA ILE A 212 -8.21 3.16 -32.12
C ILE A 212 -9.20 3.36 -33.27
N CYS A 213 -10.27 2.56 -33.28
CA CYS A 213 -11.33 2.62 -34.28
C CYS A 213 -12.71 2.37 -33.64
N PRO A 214 -13.68 3.29 -33.75
CA PRO A 214 -13.67 4.54 -34.52
C PRO A 214 -12.80 5.66 -33.92
N ALA A 215 -12.49 6.68 -34.73
CA ALA A 215 -11.69 7.82 -34.28
C ALA A 215 -12.35 8.59 -33.12
N LEU A 216 -11.51 9.10 -32.21
CA LEU A 216 -11.91 9.90 -31.06
C LEU A 216 -12.71 11.14 -31.48
N THR A 217 -13.88 11.31 -30.85
CA THR A 217 -14.83 12.40 -31.11
C THR A 217 -14.90 13.34 -29.91
N LEU A 218 -15.02 14.65 -30.15
CA LEU A 218 -15.09 15.65 -29.08
C LEU A 218 -16.41 15.53 -28.30
N GLY A 219 -16.33 15.34 -26.99
CA GLY A 219 -17.47 15.35 -26.07
C GLY A 219 -17.95 16.76 -25.77
N GLN A 220 -19.25 17.01 -25.96
CA GLN A 220 -19.87 18.34 -25.87
C GLN A 220 -20.93 18.47 -24.77
N LEU A 221 -21.03 17.50 -23.87
CA LEU A 221 -21.98 17.56 -22.76
C LEU A 221 -21.44 18.45 -21.61
N PRO A 222 -22.24 19.38 -21.08
CA PRO A 222 -21.82 20.26 -19.98
C PRO A 222 -21.43 19.51 -18.70
N ASP A 223 -22.08 18.38 -18.42
CA ASP A 223 -21.89 17.61 -17.19
C ASP A 223 -20.70 16.63 -17.27
N THR A 224 -20.06 16.48 -18.43
CA THR A 224 -18.94 15.53 -18.62
C THR A 224 -17.82 15.71 -17.61
N PRO A 225 -17.33 16.94 -17.30
CA PRO A 225 -16.27 17.09 -16.29
C PRO A 225 -16.67 16.59 -14.90
N GLU A 226 -17.94 16.80 -14.51
CA GLU A 226 -18.46 16.35 -13.22
C GLU A 226 -18.59 14.82 -13.16
N GLU A 227 -19.03 14.20 -14.25
CA GLU A 227 -19.12 12.73 -14.36
C GLU A 227 -17.74 12.07 -14.37
N LEU A 228 -16.76 12.66 -15.07
CA LEU A 228 -15.38 12.18 -15.06
C LEU A 228 -14.70 12.32 -13.70
N LEU A 229 -14.96 13.42 -13.00
CA LEU A 229 -14.49 13.58 -11.63
C LEU A 229 -15.05 12.48 -10.72
N LYS A 230 -16.36 12.20 -10.82
CA LYS A 230 -17.01 11.10 -10.07
C LYS A 230 -16.44 9.74 -10.44
N LEU A 231 -16.19 9.48 -11.73
CA LEU A 231 -15.60 8.23 -12.21
C LEU A 231 -14.23 7.97 -11.59
N ASP A 232 -13.38 8.98 -11.52
CA ASP A 232 -12.04 8.80 -10.96
C ASP A 232 -12.11 8.74 -9.42
N GLN A 233 -12.87 9.62 -8.77
CA GLN A 233 -12.94 9.66 -7.30
C GLN A 233 -13.78 8.54 -6.65
N VAL A 234 -14.47 7.69 -7.42
CA VAL A 234 -15.42 6.68 -6.89
C VAL A 234 -14.81 5.74 -5.84
N PHE A 235 -13.49 5.50 -5.89
CA PHE A 235 -12.77 4.67 -4.92
C PHE A 235 -11.87 5.44 -3.95
N ILE A 236 -11.83 6.77 -4.07
CA ILE A 236 -11.17 7.62 -3.07
C ILE A 236 -12.13 7.76 -1.90
N LYS A 237 -11.90 6.95 -0.87
CA LYS A 237 -12.70 7.01 0.35
C LYS A 237 -12.16 8.07 1.30
N SER A 238 -13.04 8.99 1.68
CA SER A 238 -12.84 9.88 2.82
C SER A 238 -13.27 9.25 4.14
N GLU A 239 -13.90 8.07 4.11
CA GLU A 239 -14.37 7.33 5.29
C GLU A 239 -13.74 5.92 5.32
N LEU A 240 -13.03 5.58 6.40
CA LEU A 240 -12.40 4.28 6.61
C LEU A 240 -12.96 3.59 7.86
N LYS A 241 -12.96 2.25 7.81
CA LYS A 241 -13.33 1.39 8.94
C LYS A 241 -12.19 0.43 9.20
N VAL A 242 -11.71 0.43 10.44
CA VAL A 242 -10.49 -0.28 10.83
C VAL A 242 -10.79 -1.17 12.02
N GLY A 243 -10.47 -2.46 11.90
CA GLY A 243 -10.60 -3.40 13.00
C GLY A 243 -9.55 -3.11 14.06
N VAL A 244 -9.90 -3.19 15.34
CA VAL A 244 -8.92 -3.18 16.43
C VAL A 244 -9.19 -4.36 17.35
N ILE A 245 -8.23 -5.26 17.47
CA ILE A 245 -8.33 -6.42 18.36
C ILE A 245 -7.35 -6.30 19.52
N TYR A 246 -7.79 -6.75 20.69
CA TYR A 246 -6.98 -6.84 21.89
C TYR A 246 -6.58 -8.29 22.15
N VAL A 247 -5.28 -8.57 22.18
CA VAL A 247 -4.70 -9.89 22.41
C VAL A 247 -3.90 -9.88 23.70
N LYS A 248 -4.25 -10.76 24.63
CA LYS A 248 -3.54 -10.98 25.91
C LYS A 248 -2.55 -12.13 25.80
N GLU A 249 -1.64 -12.19 26.76
CA GLU A 249 -0.68 -13.29 26.89
C GLU A 249 -1.38 -14.66 26.87
N GLY A 250 -0.88 -15.56 26.03
CA GLY A 250 -1.38 -16.94 25.89
C GLY A 250 -2.65 -17.11 25.04
N GLN A 251 -3.16 -16.06 24.39
CA GLN A 251 -4.31 -16.18 23.48
C GLN A 251 -3.86 -16.45 22.04
N TYR A 252 -4.40 -17.50 21.41
CA TYR A 252 -4.00 -17.92 20.06
C TYR A 252 -5.18 -18.17 19.12
N SER A 253 -6.38 -18.36 19.66
CA SER A 253 -7.58 -18.62 18.86
C SER A 253 -8.42 -17.35 18.66
N GLU A 254 -9.17 -17.33 17.55
CA GLU A 254 -10.14 -16.26 17.25
C GLU A 254 -11.13 -16.05 18.41
N GLU A 255 -11.63 -17.15 18.97
CA GLU A 255 -12.65 -17.15 20.02
C GLU A 255 -12.11 -16.51 21.30
N GLU A 256 -10.92 -16.90 21.76
CA GLU A 256 -10.28 -16.31 22.95
C GLU A 256 -10.04 -14.80 22.80
N ILE A 257 -9.54 -14.39 21.64
CA ILE A 257 -9.22 -12.98 21.35
C ILE A 257 -10.52 -12.14 21.30
N LEU A 258 -11.53 -12.64 20.60
CA LEU A 258 -12.83 -11.95 20.46
C LEU A 258 -13.72 -12.08 21.69
N ASP A 259 -13.36 -12.89 22.70
CA ASP A 259 -14.09 -12.99 23.98
C ASP A 259 -13.68 -11.90 24.98
N ASN A 260 -12.61 -11.16 24.73
CA ASN A 260 -12.12 -10.10 25.63
C ASN A 260 -13.17 -8.98 25.82
N ASN A 261 -13.60 -8.72 27.06
CA ASN A 261 -14.63 -7.72 27.37
C ASN A 261 -14.12 -6.49 28.11
N ASP A 262 -12.98 -6.61 28.79
CA ASP A 262 -12.39 -5.54 29.57
C ASP A 262 -11.14 -5.01 28.89
N ASN A 263 -10.89 -3.71 29.05
CA ASN A 263 -9.68 -3.06 28.58
C ASN A 263 -8.66 -2.97 29.72
N SER A 264 -7.38 -3.21 29.42
CA SER A 264 -6.29 -2.86 30.33
C SER A 264 -5.98 -1.36 30.28
N MET A 265 -5.18 -0.88 31.24
CA MET A 265 -4.67 0.49 31.23
C MET A 265 -3.77 0.77 30.02
N LEU A 266 -2.98 -0.23 29.59
CA LEU A 266 -2.12 -0.11 28.41
C LEU A 266 -2.94 -0.05 27.13
N PHE A 267 -4.01 -0.85 27.04
CA PHE A 267 -4.90 -0.83 25.89
C PHE A 267 -5.70 0.47 25.80
N GLU A 268 -6.30 0.95 26.91
CA GLU A 268 -6.98 2.27 26.92
C GLU A 268 -6.00 3.41 26.56
N GLU A 269 -4.75 3.34 27.01
CA GLU A 269 -3.72 4.32 26.63
C GLU A 269 -3.42 4.27 25.13
N PHE A 270 -3.33 3.07 24.54
CA PHE A 270 -3.13 2.90 23.11
C PHE A 270 -4.34 3.39 22.30
N LEU A 271 -5.57 3.16 22.75
CA LEU A 271 -6.77 3.67 22.07
C LEU A 271 -6.76 5.20 21.95
N GLN A 272 -6.18 5.91 22.92
CA GLN A 272 -5.98 7.37 22.84
C GLN A 272 -4.96 7.78 21.77
N VAL A 273 -4.00 6.91 21.42
CA VAL A 273 -3.08 7.13 20.29
C VAL A 273 -3.83 7.07 18.96
N LEU A 274 -4.88 6.25 18.85
CA LEU A 274 -5.69 6.11 17.63
C LEU A 274 -6.68 7.27 17.44
N GLY A 275 -7.36 7.70 18.50
CA GLY A 275 -8.42 8.71 18.38
C GLY A 275 -9.17 9.00 19.66
N GLU A 276 -10.30 9.69 19.51
CA GLU A 276 -11.18 10.06 20.60
C GLU A 276 -12.28 9.03 20.82
N LYS A 277 -12.66 8.81 22.07
CA LYS A 277 -13.79 7.94 22.43
C LYS A 277 -15.10 8.68 22.21
N VAL A 278 -15.85 8.27 21.20
CA VAL A 278 -17.12 8.90 20.81
C VAL A 278 -18.31 8.02 21.18
N ARG A 279 -19.42 8.65 21.57
CA ARG A 279 -20.70 7.96 21.80
C ARG A 279 -21.41 7.78 20.46
N LEU A 280 -21.85 6.57 20.15
CA LEU A 280 -22.48 6.26 18.85
C LEU A 280 -23.93 6.80 18.70
N ARG A 281 -24.41 7.63 19.64
CA ARG A 281 -25.75 8.24 19.55
C ARG A 281 -25.73 9.33 18.47
N GLY A 282 -26.42 9.10 17.34
CA GLY A 282 -26.35 9.93 16.14
C GLY A 282 -25.49 9.34 15.01
N PHE A 283 -24.84 8.21 15.26
CA PHE A 283 -24.11 7.40 14.28
C PHE A 283 -24.96 6.17 13.91
N ASP A 284 -26.11 6.39 13.26
CA ASP A 284 -27.15 5.36 13.05
C ASP A 284 -26.67 4.12 12.26
N ARG A 285 -25.51 4.22 11.59
CA ARG A 285 -24.88 3.15 10.82
C ARG A 285 -23.96 2.23 11.64
N TYR A 286 -23.69 2.56 12.91
CA TYR A 286 -22.72 1.85 13.77
C TYR A 286 -23.39 1.21 14.99
N LYS A 287 -22.85 0.07 15.44
CA LYS A 287 -23.43 -0.71 16.54
C LYS A 287 -22.50 -0.69 17.75
N GLY A 288 -23.08 -0.51 18.94
CA GLY A 288 -22.36 -0.37 20.22
C GLY A 288 -22.78 0.89 20.97
N LEU A 289 -22.17 1.14 22.13
CA LEU A 289 -22.41 2.37 22.90
C LEU A 289 -21.35 3.44 22.61
N TYR A 290 -20.11 3.01 22.45
CA TYR A 290 -18.94 3.84 22.17
C TYR A 290 -18.07 3.21 21.09
N SER A 291 -17.24 4.03 20.45
CA SER A 291 -16.16 3.61 19.55
C SER A 291 -15.01 4.60 19.66
N ILE A 292 -13.89 4.31 19.00
CA ILE A 292 -12.79 5.26 18.82
C ILE A 292 -12.91 5.83 17.41
N TYR A 293 -12.74 7.14 17.29
CA TYR A 293 -12.89 7.87 16.03
C TYR A 293 -11.80 8.94 15.91
N THR A 294 -11.37 9.21 14.69
CA THR A 294 -10.56 10.40 14.38
C THR A 294 -10.89 10.94 13.01
N ASN A 295 -10.84 12.25 12.85
CA ASN A 295 -10.72 12.88 11.54
C ASN A 295 -9.26 13.29 11.36
N TRP A 296 -8.55 12.61 10.47
CA TRP A 296 -7.13 12.79 10.22
C TRP A 296 -6.90 13.09 8.75
N ARG A 297 -6.34 14.27 8.45
CA ARG A 297 -6.11 14.76 7.07
C ARG A 297 -7.37 14.69 6.17
N ASN A 298 -8.51 15.10 6.72
CA ASN A 298 -9.84 15.02 6.08
C ASN A 298 -10.32 13.59 5.79
N ILE A 299 -9.71 12.59 6.43
CA ILE A 299 -10.13 11.19 6.39
C ILE A 299 -10.76 10.84 7.73
N GLU A 300 -12.03 10.50 7.70
CA GLU A 300 -12.79 10.01 8.85
C GLU A 300 -12.50 8.53 9.07
N ILE A 301 -11.92 8.18 10.22
CA ILE A 301 -11.57 6.80 10.55
C ILE A 301 -12.39 6.38 11.77
N MET A 302 -13.22 5.35 11.57
CA MET A 302 -13.97 4.70 12.64
C MET A 302 -13.31 3.37 13.00
N PHE A 303 -13.01 3.16 14.28
CA PHE A 303 -12.37 1.94 14.76
C PHE A 303 -13.39 0.95 15.35
N HIS A 304 -13.47 -0.24 14.76
CA HIS A 304 -14.22 -1.36 15.30
C HIS A 304 -13.41 -2.07 16.39
N VAL A 305 -13.38 -1.45 17.58
CA VAL A 305 -12.64 -1.98 18.75
C VAL A 305 -13.37 -3.19 19.34
N SER A 306 -12.71 -4.35 19.37
CA SER A 306 -13.31 -5.63 19.75
C SER A 306 -14.05 -5.58 21.09
N THR A 307 -13.45 -4.96 22.10
CA THR A 307 -14.00 -4.85 23.45
C THR A 307 -15.18 -3.86 23.56
N LEU A 308 -15.30 -2.90 22.63
CA LEU A 308 -16.39 -1.91 22.61
C LEU A 308 -17.58 -2.34 21.73
N LEU A 309 -17.40 -3.37 20.91
CA LEU A 309 -18.45 -3.96 20.10
C LEU A 309 -19.41 -4.82 20.96
N PRO A 310 -20.69 -4.93 20.57
CA PRO A 310 -21.67 -5.74 21.27
C PRO A 310 -21.18 -7.18 21.51
N TYR A 311 -21.40 -7.66 22.73
CA TYR A 311 -20.98 -8.97 23.19
C TYR A 311 -22.18 -9.81 23.63
N GLU A 312 -22.20 -11.07 23.22
CA GLU A 312 -23.16 -12.07 23.65
C GLU A 312 -22.39 -13.26 24.24
N SER A 313 -22.56 -13.52 25.54
CA SER A 313 -21.80 -14.55 26.25
C SER A 313 -22.06 -15.97 25.77
N HIS A 314 -23.24 -16.21 25.20
CA HIS A 314 -23.70 -17.51 24.73
C HIS A 314 -23.39 -17.76 23.24
N ASP A 315 -22.73 -16.82 22.57
CA ASP A 315 -22.27 -16.96 21.19
C ASP A 315 -20.82 -17.45 21.19
N PRO A 316 -20.55 -18.74 20.91
CA PRO A 316 -19.19 -19.27 20.89
C PRO A 316 -18.36 -18.67 19.75
N GLN A 317 -18.99 -18.28 18.63
CA GLN A 317 -18.29 -17.76 17.44
C GLN A 317 -18.11 -16.24 17.47
N LYS A 318 -18.65 -15.55 18.49
CA LYS A 318 -18.58 -14.08 18.66
C LYS A 318 -18.93 -13.33 17.37
N LEU A 319 -19.98 -13.79 16.68
CA LEU A 319 -20.41 -13.32 15.36
C LEU A 319 -20.68 -11.82 15.32
N GLN A 320 -21.20 -11.24 16.41
CA GLN A 320 -21.43 -9.80 16.51
C GLN A 320 -20.14 -9.00 16.34
N ARG A 321 -19.02 -9.45 16.93
CA ARG A 321 -17.71 -8.80 16.80
C ARG A 321 -17.06 -9.15 15.47
N LYS A 322 -17.08 -10.45 15.13
CA LYS A 322 -16.49 -10.99 13.91
C LYS A 322 -17.05 -10.39 12.64
N ARG A 323 -18.36 -10.12 12.55
CA ARG A 323 -18.95 -9.50 11.34
C ARG A 323 -18.51 -8.04 11.11
N HIS A 324 -18.02 -7.35 12.14
CA HIS A 324 -17.51 -5.99 11.99
C HIS A 324 -16.03 -6.07 11.63
N ILE A 325 -15.20 -6.59 12.54
CA ILE A 325 -13.74 -6.70 12.36
C ILE A 325 -13.38 -7.55 11.14
N GLY A 326 -14.06 -8.69 10.95
CA GLY A 326 -13.82 -9.60 9.84
C GLY A 326 -14.29 -9.07 8.48
N ASN A 327 -14.97 -7.93 8.41
CA ASN A 327 -15.32 -7.25 7.16
C ASN A 327 -14.48 -5.99 6.91
N ASP A 328 -13.60 -5.62 7.84
CA ASP A 328 -12.62 -4.56 7.62
C ASP A 328 -11.48 -5.06 6.72
N ILE A 329 -10.75 -4.13 6.10
CA ILE A 329 -9.60 -4.43 5.24
C ILE A 329 -8.32 -4.47 6.06
N VAL A 330 -8.16 -3.49 6.94
CA VAL A 330 -7.02 -3.32 7.86
C VAL A 330 -7.47 -3.65 9.28
N CYS A 331 -6.65 -4.43 10.00
CA CYS A 331 -6.84 -4.69 11.42
C CYS A 331 -5.58 -4.33 12.21
N VAL A 332 -5.74 -3.47 13.21
CA VAL A 332 -4.72 -3.17 14.19
C VAL A 332 -4.83 -4.19 15.33
N VAL A 333 -3.73 -4.88 15.60
CA VAL A 333 -3.65 -5.90 16.65
C VAL A 333 -2.86 -5.32 17.81
N PHE A 334 -3.51 -5.05 18.94
CA PHE A 334 -2.81 -4.65 20.15
C PHE A 334 -2.46 -5.90 20.96
N LEU A 335 -1.17 -6.20 21.07
CA LEU A 335 -0.64 -7.38 21.74
C LEU A 335 0.03 -6.99 23.06
N GLU A 336 -0.63 -7.32 24.16
CA GLU A 336 -0.12 -7.06 25.51
C GLU A 336 0.49 -8.34 26.07
N ALA A 337 1.72 -8.64 25.64
CA ALA A 337 2.45 -9.85 26.01
C ALA A 337 3.95 -9.75 25.72
N ASP A 338 4.74 -10.52 26.47
CA ASP A 338 6.18 -10.68 26.23
C ASP A 338 6.50 -11.90 25.36
N ASN A 339 5.79 -13.02 25.58
CA ASN A 339 6.10 -14.32 24.97
C ASN A 339 4.91 -14.90 24.18
N THR A 340 4.12 -14.06 23.54
CA THR A 340 3.00 -14.49 22.70
C THR A 340 3.20 -13.96 21.29
N SER A 341 3.15 -14.85 20.30
CA SER A 341 3.19 -14.47 18.88
C SER A 341 1.79 -14.50 18.29
N PHE A 342 1.50 -13.61 17.34
CA PHE A 342 0.21 -13.55 16.66
C PHE A 342 0.26 -14.23 15.29
N SER A 343 -0.73 -15.03 14.92
CA SER A 343 -0.87 -15.51 13.53
C SER A 343 -1.98 -14.75 12.81
N PRO A 344 -1.75 -14.16 11.63
CA PRO A 344 -2.82 -13.59 10.83
C PRO A 344 -3.86 -14.63 10.35
N ALA A 345 -3.55 -15.93 10.38
CA ALA A 345 -4.53 -16.99 10.12
C ALA A 345 -5.51 -17.23 11.28
N CYS A 346 -5.25 -16.68 12.47
CA CYS A 346 -6.15 -16.89 13.62
C CYS A 346 -7.53 -16.27 13.36
N ILE A 347 -7.62 -15.10 12.71
CA ILE A 347 -8.88 -14.46 12.34
C ILE A 347 -9.24 -14.83 10.91
N LYS A 348 -10.30 -15.63 10.75
CA LYS A 348 -10.75 -16.09 9.44
C LYS A 348 -11.60 -15.02 8.78
N SER A 349 -11.02 -14.37 7.76
CA SER A 349 -11.72 -13.36 6.96
C SER A 349 -11.29 -13.38 5.50
N HIS A 350 -12.24 -13.07 4.62
CA HIS A 350 -11.99 -12.79 3.20
C HIS A 350 -11.71 -11.31 2.92
N PHE A 351 -11.86 -10.42 3.91
CA PHE A 351 -11.70 -8.97 3.76
C PHE A 351 -10.42 -8.46 4.41
N LEU A 352 -9.99 -9.07 5.52
CA LEU A 352 -8.73 -8.71 6.16
C LEU A 352 -7.55 -9.07 5.26
N HIS A 353 -6.85 -8.04 4.79
CA HIS A 353 -5.67 -8.17 3.93
C HIS A 353 -4.42 -7.60 4.59
N THR A 354 -4.58 -6.71 5.58
CA THR A 354 -3.47 -6.07 6.29
C THR A 354 -3.67 -6.15 7.80
N PHE A 355 -2.62 -6.57 8.50
CA PHE A 355 -2.54 -6.51 9.96
C PHE A 355 -1.35 -5.65 10.40
N ILE A 356 -1.61 -4.72 11.30
CA ILE A 356 -0.59 -3.88 11.95
C ILE A 356 -0.56 -4.27 13.42
N LEU A 357 0.47 -4.99 13.83
CA LEU A 357 0.66 -5.46 15.19
C LEU A 357 1.41 -4.41 15.99
N VAL A 358 0.85 -4.02 17.13
CA VAL A 358 1.42 -3.10 18.09
C VAL A 358 1.56 -3.85 19.41
N ARG A 359 2.78 -4.24 19.74
CA ARG A 359 3.11 -4.98 20.96
C ARG A 359 3.62 -4.03 22.05
N THR A 360 3.23 -4.30 23.29
CA THR A 360 3.82 -3.69 24.48
C THR A 360 4.01 -4.75 25.57
N SER A 361 5.05 -4.59 26.37
CA SER A 361 5.25 -5.44 27.55
C SER A 361 4.33 -5.00 28.69
N PRO A 362 3.56 -5.91 29.32
CA PRO A 362 2.83 -5.60 30.54
C PRO A 362 3.74 -5.49 31.79
N ARG A 363 4.99 -5.97 31.71
CA ARG A 363 5.94 -5.98 32.83
C ARG A 363 6.74 -4.68 32.92
N ILE A 364 7.02 -4.05 31.78
CA ILE A 364 7.82 -2.83 31.70
C ILE A 364 6.92 -1.60 31.89
N LYS A 365 7.21 -0.79 32.91
CA LYS A 365 6.44 0.43 33.24
C LYS A 365 7.15 1.71 32.80
N ARG A 366 7.68 1.73 31.57
CA ARG A 366 8.35 2.89 30.98
C ARG A 366 7.34 4.01 30.64
N LYS A 367 7.74 5.27 30.82
CA LYS A 367 6.98 6.45 30.36
C LYS A 367 7.90 7.40 29.57
N PRO A 368 7.55 7.80 28.32
CA PRO A 368 6.38 7.34 27.54
C PRO A 368 6.40 5.82 27.28
N THR A 369 5.22 5.23 27.14
CA THR A 369 5.08 3.80 26.83
C THR A 369 5.71 3.52 25.48
N ARG A 370 6.53 2.48 25.39
CA ARG A 370 7.20 2.05 24.16
C ARG A 370 6.39 0.94 23.48
N TYR A 371 6.17 1.10 22.18
CA TYR A 371 5.44 0.17 21.34
C TYR A 371 6.37 -0.44 20.30
N GLU A 372 6.32 -1.75 20.14
CA GLU A 372 7.00 -2.46 19.07
C GLU A 372 6.00 -2.80 17.98
N VAL A 373 6.33 -2.48 16.73
CA VAL A 373 5.43 -2.59 15.60
C VAL A 373 5.94 -3.62 14.61
N SER A 374 5.02 -4.43 14.11
CA SER A 374 5.25 -5.36 13.01
C SER A 374 4.07 -5.29 12.04
N VAL A 375 4.31 -5.41 10.73
CA VAL A 375 3.24 -5.38 9.70
C VAL A 375 3.27 -6.68 8.90
N VAL A 376 2.09 -7.25 8.68
CA VAL A 376 1.90 -8.45 7.85
C VAL A 376 0.71 -8.25 6.93
N THR A 377 0.88 -8.58 5.66
CA THR A 377 -0.16 -8.42 4.64
C THR A 377 -0.26 -9.65 3.76
N ARG A 378 -1.40 -9.83 3.08
CA ARG A 378 -1.56 -10.89 2.08
C ARG A 378 -0.54 -10.72 0.94
N ASP A 379 -0.14 -11.82 0.32
CA ASP A 379 0.82 -11.85 -0.82
C ASP A 379 0.37 -11.02 -2.03
N GLU A 380 -0.94 -10.80 -2.14
CA GLU A 380 -1.58 -10.01 -3.21
C GLU A 380 -1.50 -8.49 -2.98
N VAL A 381 -1.05 -8.06 -1.81
CA VAL A 381 -0.91 -6.65 -1.45
C VAL A 381 0.53 -6.21 -1.67
N GLY A 382 0.73 -5.18 -2.50
CA GLY A 382 2.05 -4.59 -2.72
C GLY A 382 2.59 -3.88 -1.47
N ALA A 383 3.90 -3.63 -1.42
CA ALA A 383 4.50 -2.88 -0.32
C ALA A 383 4.08 -1.40 -0.34
N TYR A 384 3.98 -0.78 0.84
CA TYR A 384 3.50 0.59 0.98
C TYR A 384 4.21 1.36 2.10
N LYS A 385 4.40 2.67 1.87
CA LYS A 385 5.00 3.62 2.82
C LYS A 385 4.07 3.88 4.02
N PRO A 386 4.59 4.46 5.13
CA PRO A 386 6.00 4.56 5.48
C PRO A 386 6.58 3.16 5.77
N TYR A 387 7.79 2.87 5.29
CA TYR A 387 8.41 1.56 5.48
C TYR A 387 8.97 1.39 6.91
N LEU A 388 8.84 0.18 7.48
CA LEU A 388 9.29 -0.16 8.83
C LEU A 388 10.78 -0.52 8.94
N TRP A 389 11.47 -0.70 7.81
CA TRP A 389 12.81 -1.33 7.69
C TRP A 389 13.96 -0.78 8.54
N GLU A 390 13.80 0.33 9.25
CA GLU A 390 14.83 0.96 10.11
C GLU A 390 14.31 1.29 11.51
N GLN A 391 13.02 1.03 11.78
CA GLN A 391 12.39 1.36 13.05
C GLN A 391 11.14 0.50 13.29
N SER A 392 11.24 -0.46 14.22
CA SER A 392 10.09 -1.17 14.79
C SER A 392 9.60 -0.55 16.09
N LEU A 393 10.46 0.20 16.80
CA LEU A 393 10.17 0.74 18.12
C LEU A 393 9.72 2.20 18.04
N PHE A 394 8.63 2.50 18.73
CA PHE A 394 8.04 3.82 18.80
C PHE A 394 7.67 4.14 20.24
N ASP A 395 8.11 5.30 20.73
CA ASP A 395 7.59 5.83 21.97
C ASP A 395 6.22 6.51 21.71
N LYS A 396 5.31 6.41 22.68
CA LYS A 396 4.02 7.11 22.63
C LYS A 396 4.25 8.60 22.37
N GLY A 397 3.71 9.10 21.26
CA GLY A 397 3.81 10.51 20.89
C GLY A 397 3.19 10.84 19.54
N PRO A 398 3.23 12.11 19.11
CA PRO A 398 2.65 12.57 17.85
C PRO A 398 3.23 11.86 16.63
N MET A 399 4.54 11.61 16.62
CA MET A 399 5.20 10.89 15.51
C MET A 399 4.63 9.48 15.34
N PHE A 400 4.47 8.73 16.44
CA PHE A 400 3.91 7.38 16.37
C PHE A 400 2.45 7.39 15.91
N ARG A 401 1.64 8.34 16.40
CA ARG A 401 0.26 8.52 15.94
C ARG A 401 0.22 8.80 14.43
N GLU A 402 1.02 9.75 13.95
CA GLU A 402 1.06 10.12 12.54
C GLU A 402 1.51 8.95 11.68
N TRP A 403 2.55 8.23 12.12
CA TRP A 403 3.07 7.05 11.43
C TRP A 403 1.99 5.96 11.33
N LEU A 404 1.33 5.64 12.45
CA LEU A 404 0.33 4.57 12.53
C LEU A 404 -0.89 4.88 11.66
N LEU A 405 -1.42 6.10 11.73
CA LEU A 405 -2.57 6.50 10.90
C LEU A 405 -2.21 6.52 9.40
N THR A 406 -1.02 7.00 9.05
CA THR A 406 -0.52 6.92 7.66
C THR A 406 -0.42 5.47 7.19
N LYS A 407 0.18 4.60 8.02
CA LYS A 407 0.35 3.17 7.69
C LYS A 407 -0.99 2.45 7.53
N ILE A 408 -1.99 2.77 8.36
CA ILE A 408 -3.36 2.25 8.24
C ILE A 408 -3.98 2.65 6.90
N VAL A 409 -3.95 3.95 6.56
CA VAL A 409 -4.56 4.45 5.33
C VAL A 409 -3.86 3.88 4.09
N ASN A 410 -2.53 3.89 4.08
CA ASN A 410 -1.76 3.32 2.97
C ASN A 410 -1.93 1.81 2.86
N GLY A 411 -2.06 1.09 3.99
CA GLY A 411 -2.35 -0.35 3.99
C GLY A 411 -3.74 -0.67 3.43
N GLU A 412 -4.75 0.16 3.72
CA GLU A 412 -6.07 0.01 3.09
C GLU A 412 -5.99 0.29 1.59
N ARG A 413 -5.32 1.38 1.19
CA ARG A 413 -5.15 1.76 -0.21
C ARG A 413 -4.43 0.67 -1.01
N ALA A 414 -3.31 0.18 -0.49
CA ALA A 414 -2.54 -0.90 -1.12
C ALA A 414 -3.36 -2.18 -1.22
N SER A 415 -4.23 -2.47 -0.24
CA SER A 415 -5.08 -3.66 -0.29
C SER A 415 -6.05 -3.66 -1.48
N TYR A 416 -6.40 -2.51 -2.06
CA TYR A 416 -7.26 -2.47 -3.25
C TYR A 416 -6.62 -3.09 -4.50
N SER A 417 -5.29 -3.24 -4.55
CA SER A 417 -4.62 -3.96 -5.64
C SER A 417 -4.90 -5.46 -5.62
N ALA A 418 -5.35 -6.02 -4.48
CA ALA A 418 -5.63 -7.44 -4.38
C ALA A 418 -6.79 -7.85 -5.32
N PRO A 419 -6.69 -8.97 -6.05
CA PRO A 419 -7.65 -9.40 -7.08
C PRO A 419 -9.12 -9.34 -6.67
N LYS A 420 -9.44 -9.65 -5.42
CA LYS A 420 -10.82 -9.59 -4.91
C LYS A 420 -11.40 -8.17 -5.02
N PHE A 421 -10.62 -7.16 -4.62
CA PHE A 421 -11.06 -5.77 -4.61
C PHE A 421 -10.91 -5.14 -5.98
N ALA A 422 -9.79 -5.40 -6.67
CA ALA A 422 -9.53 -4.90 -8.02
C ALA A 422 -10.67 -5.26 -8.99
N ARG A 423 -11.13 -6.53 -9.02
CA ARG A 423 -12.26 -6.95 -9.89
C ARG A 423 -13.58 -6.24 -9.57
N MET A 424 -13.81 -5.90 -8.30
CA MET A 424 -15.01 -5.17 -7.89
C MET A 424 -14.94 -3.72 -8.34
N GLN A 425 -13.75 -3.10 -8.23
CA GLN A 425 -13.50 -1.75 -8.69
C GLN A 425 -13.60 -1.65 -10.21
N GLU A 426 -12.92 -2.55 -10.93
CA GLU A 426 -12.93 -2.65 -12.39
C GLU A 426 -14.36 -2.71 -12.91
N ARG A 427 -15.18 -3.67 -12.47
CA ARG A 427 -16.59 -3.77 -12.91
C ARG A 427 -17.41 -2.50 -12.71
N THR A 428 -17.25 -1.83 -11.57
CA THR A 428 -18.01 -0.60 -11.29
C THR A 428 -17.51 0.55 -12.17
N ARG A 429 -16.19 0.66 -12.34
CA ARG A 429 -15.55 1.65 -13.20
C ARG A 429 -15.91 1.42 -14.68
N SER A 430 -15.90 0.18 -15.16
CA SER A 430 -16.33 -0.19 -16.51
C SER A 430 -17.77 0.25 -16.77
N GLN A 431 -18.70 -0.07 -15.86
CA GLN A 431 -20.09 0.34 -16.03
C GLN A 431 -20.24 1.86 -16.08
N MET A 432 -19.58 2.59 -15.19
CA MET A 432 -19.63 4.07 -15.20
C MET A 432 -19.02 4.64 -16.48
N LEU A 433 -17.91 4.07 -16.97
CA LEU A 433 -17.25 4.50 -18.19
C LEU A 433 -18.12 4.23 -19.43
N GLU A 434 -18.75 3.05 -19.52
CA GLU A 434 -19.73 2.71 -20.55
C GLU A 434 -20.91 3.67 -20.56
N ASP A 435 -21.48 3.97 -19.38
CA ASP A 435 -22.62 4.90 -19.25
C ASP A 435 -22.26 6.31 -19.74
N ILE A 436 -21.08 6.83 -19.39
CA ILE A 436 -20.60 8.15 -19.82
C ILE A 436 -20.41 8.17 -21.35
N VAL A 437 -19.74 7.16 -21.92
CA VAL A 437 -19.51 7.09 -23.38
C VAL A 437 -20.82 6.94 -24.14
N ALA A 438 -21.75 6.11 -23.67
CA ALA A 438 -23.07 5.95 -24.28
C ALA A 438 -23.88 7.26 -24.28
N ASN A 439 -23.83 8.02 -23.17
CA ASN A 439 -24.47 9.34 -23.08
C ASN A 439 -23.86 10.34 -24.08
N LEU A 440 -22.53 10.36 -24.19
CA LEU A 440 -21.80 11.21 -25.14
C LEU A 440 -22.11 10.84 -26.59
N GLN A 441 -22.13 9.55 -26.93
CA GLN A 441 -22.50 9.04 -28.26
C GLN A 441 -23.92 9.43 -28.63
N ASN A 442 -24.89 9.19 -27.73
CA ASN A 442 -26.29 9.53 -27.95
C ASN A 442 -26.45 11.05 -28.20
N HIS A 443 -25.75 11.87 -27.41
CA HIS A 443 -25.76 13.32 -27.60
C HIS A 443 -25.16 13.72 -28.96
N ALA A 444 -24.04 13.12 -29.36
CA ALA A 444 -23.41 13.41 -30.64
C ALA A 444 -24.30 13.04 -31.84
N GLU A 445 -25.08 11.96 -31.75
CA GLU A 445 -25.98 11.50 -32.81
C GLU A 445 -27.29 12.28 -32.86
N THR A 446 -27.87 12.61 -31.70
CA THR A 446 -29.26 13.11 -31.62
C THR A 446 -29.37 14.57 -31.20
N GLY A 447 -28.29 15.16 -30.66
CA GLY A 447 -28.29 16.47 -30.01
C GLY A 447 -29.07 16.50 -28.68
N GLN A 448 -29.60 15.38 -28.21
CA GLN A 448 -30.37 15.32 -26.97
C GLN A 448 -29.45 15.30 -25.75
N ILE A 449 -29.81 16.06 -24.72
CA ILE A 449 -29.12 16.01 -23.43
C ILE A 449 -29.72 14.84 -22.63
N PRO A 450 -28.90 13.96 -22.02
CA PRO A 450 -29.39 12.89 -21.16
C PRO A 450 -30.33 13.44 -20.09
N LYS A 451 -31.49 12.79 -19.90
CA LYS A 451 -32.38 13.16 -18.79
C LYS A 451 -31.70 12.74 -17.49
N PRO A 452 -31.68 13.60 -16.45
CA PRO A 452 -31.15 13.20 -15.16
C PRO A 452 -31.88 11.94 -14.67
N TYR A 453 -31.12 10.92 -14.26
CA TYR A 453 -31.67 9.72 -13.64
C TYR A 453 -32.64 10.14 -12.53
N ARG A 454 -33.94 9.88 -12.71
CA ARG A 454 -34.90 9.97 -11.61
C ARG A 454 -34.58 8.83 -10.65
N ARG A 455 -33.91 9.15 -9.55
CA ARG A 455 -33.77 8.25 -8.40
C ARG A 455 -35.13 7.96 -7.77
#